data_AF-M8AKF9-F1
#
_entry.id   AF-M8AKF9-F1
#
_cell.length_a   1.000
_cell.length_b   1.000
_cell.length_c   1.000
_cell.angle_alpha   90.00
_cell.angle_beta   90.00
_cell.angle_gamma   90.00
#
_symmetry.space_group_name_H-M   'P 1'
#
loop_
_entity.id
_entity.type
_entity.pdbx_description
1 polymer ?
#
loop_
_entity_poly.entity_id
_entity_poly.type
_entity_poly.pdbx_seq_one_letter_code
_entity_poly.pdbx_strand_id
1 'polypeptide(L)'
;MAAVHDYVANAPHLDLNKLVSDSRSLLQEKVADSSSKPPVHIAGRPSVPPYSLPALPIDDDEISSKDTDPSIEQKCDPSYAAIGGPTGELLETNAQVLSQISTNLGTMQIQDNISLLCQTRDNILRVLKEMNDAPEIMKQMPPLPVKINEELVNSILPRPTVPMQ
;
A
#
# COMPACT_ATOMS: atom_id res chain seq x y z
N MET A 1 -46.16 19.54 34.11
CA MET A 1 -46.45 19.31 32.68
C MET A 1 -46.19 20.58 31.84
N ALA A 2 -45.12 21.35 32.14
CA ALA A 2 -44.86 22.65 31.49
C ALA A 2 -43.42 22.82 30.94
N ALA A 3 -42.58 21.79 31.02
CA ALA A 3 -41.15 21.91 30.65
C ALA A 3 -40.77 21.22 29.32
N VAL A 4 -41.71 20.58 28.62
CA VAL A 4 -41.40 19.80 27.40
C VAL A 4 -41.75 20.59 26.12
N HIS A 5 -42.53 21.66 26.22
CA HIS A 5 -43.02 22.40 25.05
C HIS A 5 -42.08 23.50 24.55
N ASP A 6 -41.05 23.89 25.30
CA ASP A 6 -40.13 24.97 24.90
C ASP A 6 -38.92 24.49 24.08
N TYR A 7 -38.65 23.18 24.03
CA TYR A 7 -37.44 22.69 23.35
C TYR A 7 -37.55 22.68 21.82
N VAL A 8 -38.77 22.75 21.27
CA VAL A 8 -38.99 22.74 19.82
C VAL A 8 -38.97 24.15 19.22
N ALA A 9 -39.10 25.20 20.03
CA ALA A 9 -39.21 26.58 19.55
C ALA A 9 -37.86 27.29 19.30
N ASN A 10 -36.73 26.72 19.73
CA ASN A 10 -35.42 27.37 19.68
C ASN A 10 -34.28 26.52 19.08
N ALA A 11 -34.60 25.48 18.31
CA ALA A 11 -33.58 24.75 17.56
C ALA A 11 -33.07 25.64 16.39
N PRO A 12 -31.76 25.92 16.30
CA PRO A 12 -31.23 26.70 15.18
C PRO A 12 -31.51 25.93 13.88
N HIS A 13 -32.28 26.55 12.99
CA HIS A 13 -32.57 26.02 11.66
C HIS A 13 -31.25 25.90 10.90
N LEU A 14 -30.75 24.67 10.74
CA LEU A 14 -29.55 24.39 9.95
C LEU A 14 -29.79 24.78 8.50
N ASP A 15 -29.23 25.91 8.09
CA ASP A 15 -29.29 26.37 6.69
C ASP A 15 -28.26 25.60 5.85
N LEU A 16 -28.76 24.58 5.15
CA LEU A 16 -27.98 23.77 4.22
C LEU A 16 -27.31 24.61 3.12
N ASN A 17 -27.91 25.74 2.71
CA ASN A 17 -27.33 26.58 1.66
C ASN A 17 -26.11 27.35 2.17
N LYS A 18 -26.13 27.76 3.44
CA LYS A 18 -24.97 28.37 4.11
C LYS A 18 -23.83 27.37 4.24
N LEU A 19 -24.12 26.13 4.67
CA LEU A 19 -23.09 25.08 4.82
C LEU A 19 -22.43 24.74 3.48
N VAL A 20 -23.22 24.67 2.40
CA VAL A 20 -22.71 24.41 1.05
C VAL A 20 -21.89 25.59 0.52
N SER A 21 -22.29 26.82 0.81
CA SER A 21 -21.52 28.02 0.42
C SER A 21 -20.20 28.13 1.16
N ASP A 22 -20.20 27.89 2.48
CA ASP A 22 -19.00 27.89 3.31
C ASP A 22 -17.99 26.82 2.83
N SER A 23 -18.50 25.64 2.44
CA SER A 23 -17.67 24.56 1.88
C SER A 23 -17.03 24.94 0.54
N ARG A 24 -17.75 25.67 -0.33
CA ARG A 24 -17.21 26.16 -1.61
C ARG A 24 -16.17 27.26 -1.43
N SER A 25 -16.32 28.10 -0.40
CA SER A 25 -15.33 29.14 -0.06
C SER A 25 -13.99 28.54 0.36
N LEU A 26 -14.00 27.47 1.17
CA LEU A 26 -12.78 26.78 1.62
C LEU A 26 -12.00 26.11 0.47
N LEU A 27 -12.69 25.71 -0.61
CA LEU A 27 -12.03 25.11 -1.78
C LEU A 27 -11.35 26.16 -2.68
N GLN A 28 -11.74 27.43 -2.62
CA GLN A 28 -11.13 28.50 -3.42
C GLN A 28 -9.91 29.16 -2.77
N GLU A 29 -9.66 28.96 -1.47
CA GLU A 29 -8.55 29.60 -0.74
C GLU A 29 -7.16 29.02 -1.07
N LYS A 30 -7.03 27.95 -1.87
CA LYS A 30 -5.72 27.34 -2.20
C LYS A 30 -5.22 27.54 -3.64
N VAL A 31 -5.65 28.60 -4.33
CA VAL A 31 -5.15 28.91 -5.68
C VAL A 31 -4.96 30.41 -5.89
N ALA A 32 -3.95 31.02 -5.23
CA ALA A 32 -3.40 32.31 -5.65
C ALA A 32 -2.05 32.59 -4.99
N ASP A 33 -0.97 32.25 -5.72
CA ASP A 33 0.43 32.74 -5.68
C ASP A 33 1.35 31.53 -5.93
N SER A 34 2.23 31.46 -6.92
CA SER A 34 2.83 32.47 -7.78
C SER A 34 3.39 31.81 -9.06
N SER A 35 3.67 32.64 -10.04
CA SER A 35 3.95 32.34 -11.46
C SER A 35 5.41 31.97 -11.76
N SER A 36 5.56 30.98 -12.65
CA SER A 36 6.64 30.60 -13.61
C SER A 36 8.12 31.10 -13.58
N LYS A 37 9.02 30.12 -13.80
CA LYS A 37 10.40 30.07 -14.44
C LYS A 37 11.67 30.07 -13.54
N PRO A 38 12.82 29.52 -13.99
CA PRO A 38 13.17 28.27 -14.71
C PRO A 38 14.17 27.40 -13.87
N PRO A 39 14.76 26.27 -14.34
CA PRO A 39 15.39 25.29 -13.44
C PRO A 39 16.83 25.67 -13.06
N VAL A 40 17.11 25.74 -11.77
CA VAL A 40 18.46 25.84 -11.22
C VAL A 40 18.73 24.56 -10.42
N HIS A 41 19.71 23.81 -10.91
CA HIS A 41 20.38 22.74 -10.19
C HIS A 41 20.83 23.24 -8.80
N ILE A 42 20.71 22.41 -7.77
CA ILE A 42 21.80 22.01 -6.85
C ILE A 42 21.23 21.31 -5.61
N ALA A 43 21.84 20.15 -5.33
CA ALA A 43 22.11 19.49 -4.07
C ALA A 43 21.00 19.37 -2.99
N GLY A 44 20.71 18.12 -2.65
CA GLY A 44 20.02 17.81 -1.40
C GLY A 44 19.47 16.39 -1.24
N ARG A 45 19.89 15.40 -2.06
CA ARG A 45 19.53 13.99 -1.79
C ARG A 45 20.60 13.34 -0.92
N PRO A 46 20.24 12.72 0.22
CA PRO A 46 21.12 11.73 0.84
C PRO A 46 21.32 10.59 -0.17
N SER A 47 22.57 10.35 -0.53
CA SER A 47 23.00 9.40 -1.55
C SER A 47 22.72 7.96 -1.12
N VAL A 48 21.69 7.34 -1.69
CA VAL A 48 21.58 5.88 -1.74
C VAL A 48 22.37 5.43 -2.97
N PRO A 49 23.33 4.50 -2.86
CA PRO A 49 24.03 3.98 -4.03
C PRO A 49 23.01 3.37 -5.00
N PRO A 50 23.06 3.68 -6.31
CA PRO A 50 22.20 3.03 -7.28
C PRO A 50 22.55 1.53 -7.31
N TYR A 51 21.56 0.67 -7.12
CA TYR A 51 21.69 -0.76 -7.34
C TYR A 51 22.24 -0.99 -8.76
N SER A 52 23.39 -1.65 -8.87
CA SER A 52 23.96 -2.04 -10.16
C SER A 52 23.17 -3.23 -10.69
N LEU A 53 22.24 -3.00 -11.62
CA LEU A 53 21.62 -4.07 -12.39
C LEU A 53 22.69 -4.71 -13.29
N PRO A 54 22.87 -6.04 -13.30
CA PRO A 54 23.72 -6.71 -14.29
C PRO A 54 23.21 -6.37 -15.69
N ALA A 55 24.09 -5.81 -16.53
CA ALA A 55 23.77 -5.57 -17.93
C ALA A 55 23.63 -6.92 -18.64
N LEU A 56 22.39 -7.34 -18.89
CA LEU A 56 22.12 -8.44 -19.80
C LEU A 56 22.39 -7.94 -21.23
N PRO A 57 23.06 -8.74 -22.08
CA PRO A 57 23.26 -8.40 -23.49
C PRO A 57 21.90 -8.21 -24.16
N ILE A 58 21.75 -7.08 -24.83
CA ILE A 58 20.56 -6.70 -25.60
C ILE A 58 20.82 -7.23 -27.00
N ASP A 59 20.32 -8.43 -27.30
CA ASP A 59 20.29 -8.94 -28.67
C ASP A 59 18.99 -8.42 -29.31
N ASP A 60 19.13 -7.37 -30.11
CA ASP A 60 18.05 -6.77 -30.90
C ASP A 60 17.79 -7.63 -32.15
N ASP A 61 16.82 -8.53 -32.09
CA ASP A 61 16.14 -9.04 -33.29
C ASP A 61 14.62 -9.03 -33.08
N GLU A 62 14.01 -8.05 -33.74
CA GLU A 62 12.59 -7.88 -33.97
C GLU A 62 12.03 -9.06 -34.79
N ILE A 63 10.91 -9.66 -34.34
CA ILE A 63 9.62 -9.80 -35.07
C ILE A 63 8.84 -11.10 -34.72
N SER A 64 7.61 -10.88 -34.24
CA SER A 64 6.39 -11.64 -34.52
C SER A 64 6.22 -13.09 -34.06
N SER A 65 5.55 -13.25 -32.92
CA SER A 65 4.36 -14.11 -32.80
C SER A 65 3.42 -13.41 -31.79
N LYS A 66 2.38 -12.67 -32.20
CA LYS A 66 1.08 -13.22 -32.58
C LYS A 66 0.85 -14.56 -31.89
N ASP A 67 0.29 -14.47 -30.68
CA ASP A 67 -0.40 -15.48 -29.87
C ASP A 67 -0.08 -15.22 -28.39
N THR A 68 -0.52 -14.07 -27.88
CA THR A 68 -0.70 -13.93 -26.43
C THR A 68 -1.97 -14.70 -26.09
N ASP A 69 -1.78 -15.96 -25.71
CA ASP A 69 -2.81 -16.79 -25.09
C ASP A 69 -3.41 -16.03 -23.88
N PRO A 70 -4.74 -15.83 -23.80
CA PRO A 70 -5.40 -15.22 -22.64
C PRO A 70 -5.23 -16.01 -21.34
N SER A 71 -4.64 -17.22 -21.39
CA SER A 71 -4.06 -17.88 -20.23
C SER A 71 -2.68 -17.28 -19.90
N ILE A 72 -2.67 -16.06 -19.35
CA ILE A 72 -1.59 -15.69 -18.43
C ILE A 72 -1.79 -16.61 -17.21
N GLU A 73 -1.28 -17.83 -17.28
CA GLU A 73 -0.90 -18.53 -16.07
C GLU A 73 0.12 -17.63 -15.40
N GLN A 74 -0.33 -16.93 -14.36
CA GLN A 74 0.53 -16.33 -13.37
C GLN A 74 1.25 -17.47 -12.66
N LYS A 75 2.23 -18.04 -13.35
CA LYS A 75 3.15 -19.01 -12.78
C LYS A 75 3.95 -18.25 -11.76
N CYS A 76 3.72 -18.56 -10.49
CA CYS A 76 4.51 -18.06 -9.38
C CYS A 76 5.99 -18.24 -9.74
N ASP A 77 6.78 -17.17 -9.58
CA ASP A 77 8.22 -17.28 -9.70
C ASP A 77 8.69 -18.48 -8.86
N PRO A 78 9.50 -19.41 -9.41
CA PRO A 78 9.94 -20.61 -8.70
C PRO A 78 10.74 -20.29 -7.41
N SER A 79 11.06 -19.01 -7.20
CA SER A 79 11.71 -18.48 -6.00
C SER A 79 10.99 -18.83 -4.70
N TYR A 80 9.65 -18.82 -4.64
CA TYR A 80 8.92 -19.12 -3.39
C TYR A 80 8.89 -20.63 -3.09
N ALA A 81 8.81 -21.45 -4.14
CA ALA A 81 8.88 -22.91 -4.03
C ALA A 81 10.22 -23.39 -3.47
N ALA A 82 11.31 -22.61 -3.68
CA ALA A 82 12.62 -22.91 -3.13
C ALA A 82 12.73 -22.67 -1.61
N ILE A 83 11.90 -21.78 -1.06
CA ILE A 83 11.82 -21.54 0.40
C ILE A 83 11.06 -22.71 1.05
N GLY A 84 9.94 -23.09 0.43
CA GLY A 84 9.10 -24.19 0.90
C GLY A 84 8.50 -23.97 2.29
N GLY A 85 7.71 -24.94 2.75
CA GLY A 85 7.08 -24.93 4.07
C GLY A 85 6.14 -23.74 4.32
N PRO A 86 5.75 -23.51 5.60
CA PRO A 86 4.78 -22.47 5.95
C PRO A 86 5.22 -21.06 5.53
N THR A 87 6.51 -20.74 5.66
CA THR A 87 7.06 -19.45 5.21
C THR A 87 6.91 -19.27 3.70
N GLY A 88 7.22 -20.30 2.90
CA GLY A 88 7.07 -20.26 1.45
C GLY A 88 5.61 -20.06 1.02
N GLU A 89 4.67 -20.77 1.65
CA GLU A 89 3.22 -20.65 1.38
C GLU A 89 2.69 -19.23 1.67
N LEU A 90 3.15 -18.61 2.76
CA LEU A 90 2.77 -17.23 3.11
C LEU A 90 3.29 -16.21 2.10
N LEU A 91 4.52 -16.40 1.62
CA LEU A 91 5.13 -15.52 0.63
C LEU A 91 4.48 -15.68 -0.75
N GLU A 92 4.15 -16.91 -1.15
CA GLU A 92 3.38 -17.18 -2.36
C GLU A 92 1.99 -16.54 -2.28
N THR A 93 1.30 -16.69 -1.15
CA THR A 93 0.00 -16.06 -0.91
C THR A 93 0.11 -14.53 -1.04
N ASN A 94 1.16 -13.91 -0.49
CA ASN A 94 1.37 -12.47 -0.62
C ASN A 94 1.57 -12.04 -2.07
N ALA A 95 2.33 -12.80 -2.87
CA ALA A 95 2.51 -12.50 -4.29
C ALA A 95 1.17 -12.51 -5.05
N GLN A 96 0.32 -13.50 -4.79
CA GLN A 96 -1.02 -13.60 -5.37
C GLN A 96 -1.93 -12.45 -4.92
N VAL A 97 -1.94 -12.14 -3.62
CA VAL A 97 -2.77 -11.06 -3.05
C VAL A 97 -2.32 -9.68 -3.58
N LEU A 98 -1.02 -9.44 -3.72
CA LEU A 98 -0.49 -8.21 -4.31
C LEU A 98 -0.83 -8.08 -5.80
N SER A 99 -0.84 -9.19 -6.54
CA SER A 99 -1.34 -9.23 -7.92
C SER A 99 -2.82 -8.85 -7.99
N GLN A 100 -3.64 -9.36 -7.06
CA GLN A 100 -5.05 -9.00 -6.96
C GLN A 100 -5.23 -7.52 -6.62
N ILE A 101 -4.44 -6.97 -5.70
CA ILE A 101 -4.46 -5.54 -5.37
C ILE A 101 -4.16 -4.71 -6.63
N SER A 102 -3.14 -5.08 -7.39
CA SER A 102 -2.81 -4.42 -8.66
C SER A 102 -3.97 -4.46 -9.65
N THR A 103 -4.62 -5.62 -9.80
CA THR A 103 -5.81 -5.77 -10.65
C THR A 103 -6.95 -4.85 -10.20
N ASN A 104 -7.26 -4.83 -8.90
CA ASN A 104 -8.31 -3.99 -8.32
C ASN A 104 -8.03 -2.50 -8.50
N LEU A 105 -6.76 -2.07 -8.46
CA LEU A 105 -6.39 -0.69 -8.77
C LEU A 105 -6.68 -0.37 -10.24
N GLY A 106 -6.40 -1.31 -11.16
CA GLY A 106 -6.72 -1.17 -12.58
C GLY A 106 -8.23 -1.13 -12.87
N THR A 107 -9.04 -1.83 -12.09
CA THR A 107 -10.51 -1.86 -12.23
C THR A 107 -11.23 -0.83 -11.36
N MET A 108 -10.49 0.04 -10.64
CA MET A 108 -11.02 1.05 -9.72
C MET A 108 -11.82 0.48 -8.53
N GLN A 109 -11.55 -0.76 -8.12
CA GLN A 109 -12.19 -1.46 -7.00
C GLN A 109 -11.38 -1.33 -5.70
N ILE A 110 -11.04 -0.09 -5.32
CA ILE A 110 -10.09 0.19 -4.24
C ILE A 110 -10.61 -0.31 -2.87
N GLN A 111 -11.92 -0.29 -2.66
CA GLN A 111 -12.54 -0.78 -1.42
C GLN A 111 -12.23 -2.24 -1.12
N ASP A 112 -12.01 -3.05 -2.16
CA ASP A 112 -11.71 -4.48 -2.03
C ASP A 112 -10.26 -4.72 -1.59
N ASN A 113 -9.40 -3.69 -1.65
CA ASN A 113 -7.99 -3.80 -1.26
C ASN A 113 -7.75 -3.73 0.24
N ILE A 114 -8.70 -3.24 1.04
CA ILE A 114 -8.48 -3.09 2.49
C ILE A 114 -8.25 -4.44 3.16
N SER A 115 -9.09 -5.44 2.87
CA SER A 115 -8.94 -6.80 3.40
C SER A 115 -7.67 -7.48 2.89
N LEU A 116 -7.34 -7.28 1.61
CA LEU A 116 -6.13 -7.82 0.97
C LEU A 116 -4.85 -7.24 1.57
N LEU A 117 -4.82 -5.93 1.85
CA LEU A 117 -3.70 -5.27 2.52
C LEU A 117 -3.56 -5.76 3.97
N CYS A 118 -4.68 -5.95 4.69
CA CYS A 118 -4.65 -6.57 6.02
C CYS A 118 -4.07 -7.99 5.96
N GLN A 119 -4.51 -8.81 5.01
CA GLN A 119 -3.98 -10.17 4.83
C GLN A 119 -2.48 -10.16 4.54
N THR A 120 -2.04 -9.28 3.64
CA THR A 120 -0.62 -9.14 3.29
C THR A 120 0.20 -8.77 4.52
N ARG A 121 -0.26 -7.78 5.30
CA ARG A 121 0.37 -7.39 6.56
C ARG A 121 0.48 -8.58 7.51
N ASP A 122 -0.62 -9.27 7.76
CA ASP A 122 -0.68 -10.36 8.75
C ASP A 122 0.25 -11.52 8.35
N ASN A 123 0.34 -11.83 7.05
CA ASN A 123 1.28 -12.82 6.53
C ASN A 123 2.73 -12.40 6.73
N ILE A 124 3.10 -11.14 6.42
CA ILE A 124 4.48 -10.67 6.64
C ILE A 124 4.83 -10.72 8.13
N LEU A 125 3.92 -10.31 9.01
CA LEU A 125 4.13 -10.35 10.45
C LEU A 125 4.34 -11.78 10.96
N ARG A 126 3.61 -12.76 10.40
CA ARG A 126 3.82 -14.19 10.70
C ARG A 126 5.19 -14.68 10.23
N VAL A 127 5.60 -14.32 9.01
CA VAL A 127 6.94 -14.65 8.49
C VAL A 127 8.04 -14.06 9.37
N LEU A 128 7.92 -12.77 9.75
CA LEU A 128 8.89 -12.13 10.63
C LEU A 128 8.96 -12.78 12.00
N LYS A 129 7.83 -13.25 12.54
CA LYS A 129 7.80 -14.02 13.79
C LYS A 129 8.55 -15.34 13.65
N GLU A 130 8.27 -16.12 12.61
CA GLU A 130 8.96 -17.38 12.32
C GLU A 130 10.48 -17.18 12.16
N MET A 131 10.91 -16.08 11.53
CA MET A 131 12.32 -15.73 11.39
C MET A 131 12.99 -15.35 12.73
N ASN A 132 12.25 -14.74 13.66
CA ASN A 132 12.77 -14.40 14.99
C ASN A 132 12.87 -15.63 15.91
N ASP A 133 11.95 -16.57 15.75
CA ASP A 133 11.93 -17.84 16.49
C ASP A 133 12.88 -18.90 15.88
N ALA A 134 13.64 -18.51 14.86
CA ALA A 134 14.49 -19.40 14.09
C ALA A 134 15.74 -19.93 14.86
N PRO A 135 16.27 -21.11 14.47
CA PRO A 135 17.45 -21.70 15.09
C PRO A 135 18.68 -20.79 15.00
N GLU A 136 19.65 -21.00 15.91
CA GLU A 136 20.86 -20.17 16.11
C GLU A 136 21.63 -19.82 14.81
N ILE A 137 21.58 -20.71 13.82
CA ILE A 137 22.21 -20.53 12.50
C ILE A 137 21.55 -19.39 11.71
N MET A 138 20.22 -19.27 11.75
CA MET A 138 19.50 -18.18 11.09
C MET A 138 19.71 -16.83 11.79
N LYS A 139 20.04 -16.82 13.09
CA LYS A 139 20.41 -15.59 13.82
C LYS A 139 21.74 -14.99 13.37
N GLN A 140 22.58 -15.76 12.67
CA GLN A 140 23.81 -15.25 12.05
C GLN A 140 23.56 -14.53 10.72
N MET A 141 22.35 -14.67 10.14
CA MET A 141 22.02 -13.90 8.95
C MET A 141 21.98 -12.41 9.28
N PRO A 142 22.45 -11.56 8.36
CA PRO A 142 22.29 -10.12 8.52
C PRO A 142 20.79 -9.78 8.64
N PRO A 143 20.44 -8.77 9.45
CA PRO A 143 19.05 -8.33 9.57
C PRO A 143 18.53 -7.86 8.21
N LEU A 144 17.22 -8.01 8.00
CA LEU A 144 16.58 -7.51 6.78
C LEU A 144 16.86 -6.00 6.62
N PRO A 145 17.13 -5.54 5.38
CA PRO A 145 17.51 -4.15 5.13
C PRO A 145 16.37 -3.16 5.39
N VAL A 146 15.13 -3.65 5.48
CA VAL A 146 13.92 -2.86 5.73
C VAL A 146 13.09 -3.52 6.81
N LYS A 147 12.48 -2.68 7.65
CA LYS A 147 11.49 -3.07 8.67
C LYS A 147 10.12 -2.52 8.30
N ILE A 148 9.06 -3.19 8.77
CA ILE A 148 7.70 -2.67 8.65
C ILE A 148 7.59 -1.35 9.43
N ASN A 149 6.98 -0.35 8.80
CA ASN A 149 6.57 0.85 9.51
C ASN A 149 5.22 0.60 10.21
N GLU A 150 5.29 0.15 11.47
CA GLU A 150 4.11 -0.19 12.27
C GLU A 150 3.20 1.01 12.52
N GLU A 151 3.76 2.21 12.72
CA GLU A 151 2.97 3.43 12.91
C GLU A 151 2.10 3.71 11.68
N LEU A 152 2.71 3.68 10.49
CA LEU A 152 2.00 3.90 9.24
C LEU A 152 0.94 2.82 9.03
N VAL A 153 1.31 1.55 9.18
CA VAL A 153 0.39 0.42 9.03
C VAL A 153 -0.81 0.53 9.96
N ASN A 154 -0.59 0.88 11.23
CA ASN A 154 -1.65 1.02 12.23
C ASN A 154 -2.51 2.28 12.03
N SER A 155 -2.02 3.27 11.28
CA SER A 155 -2.77 4.49 10.94
C SER A 155 -3.67 4.30 9.72
N ILE A 156 -3.28 3.45 8.77
CA ILE A 156 -4.00 3.29 7.49
C ILE A 156 -4.85 2.01 7.42
N LEU A 157 -4.43 0.93 8.09
CA LEU A 157 -5.14 -0.36 8.06
C LEU A 157 -5.90 -0.59 9.38
N PRO A 158 -7.08 -1.24 9.31
CA PRO A 158 -7.74 -1.76 10.50
C PRO A 158 -6.78 -2.59 11.34
N ARG A 159 -6.74 -2.34 12.66
CA ARG A 159 -5.84 -3.06 13.56
C ARG A 159 -6.11 -4.58 13.50
N PRO A 160 -5.08 -5.42 13.61
CA PRO A 160 -5.27 -6.85 13.78
C PRO A 160 -6.19 -7.11 14.98
N THR A 161 -7.17 -8.00 14.81
CA THR A 161 -8.07 -8.40 15.90
C THR A 161 -7.38 -9.28 16.94
N VAL A 162 -6.20 -9.82 16.61
CA VAL A 162 -5.36 -10.62 17.51
C VAL A 162 -4.08 -9.82 17.81
N PRO A 163 -3.77 -9.52 19.09
CA PRO A 163 -2.51 -8.89 19.45
C PRO A 163 -1.35 -9.77 19.04
N MET A 164 -0.35 -9.19 18.39
CA MET A 164 0.92 -9.85 18.21
C MET A 164 1.61 -9.97 19.57
N GLN A 165 1.71 -11.20 20.09
CA GLN A 165 2.52 -11.55 21.25
C GLN A 165 3.87 -12.12 20.82
#